data_AF-A0A3C0KV37-F1
#
_entry.id   AF-A0A3C0KV37-F1
#
_cell.length_a   1.000
_cell.length_b   1.000
_cell.length_c   1.000
_cell.angle_alpha   90.00
_cell.angle_beta   90.00
_cell.angle_gamma   90.00
#
_symmetry.space_group_name_H-M   'P 1'
#
loop_
_entity.id
_entity.type
_entity.pdbx_description
1 polymer ?
#
loop_
_entity_poly.entity_id
_entity_poly.type
_entity_poly.pdbx_seq_one_letter_code
_entity_poly.pdbx_strand_id
1 'polypeptide(L)'
;MKYMKGIVTIAFLLLTMGAGMDAFGFLGFGNSVSWKEEVLLHDGQKIIVERSQTLGGYPTVESQERAVLAEEWIFPVPGTKRKVLWKVDFRSPPAGSQLMLITLGFLNGTPYIATTPAGCIAYNHWKRPNPPYVFFKYDGKEWQQIPLTEFPMEFKEANVVVGGRSKPEKQAGSTISISKIKAENHGLEPYMLQIIREPITKGDGPWRYNELEYDGKGTWKSPGGSKAPLPIN
;
A
#
# COMPACT_ATOMS: atom_id res chain seq x y z
N MET A 1 15.92 15.77 -66.99
CA MET A 1 16.30 16.03 -65.58
C MET A 1 15.03 15.90 -64.74
N LYS A 2 14.87 14.78 -64.03
CA LYS A 2 13.67 14.45 -63.25
C LYS A 2 13.79 15.09 -61.87
N TYR A 3 12.86 15.98 -61.50
CA TYR A 3 12.65 16.34 -60.10
C TYR A 3 11.37 15.68 -59.60
N MET A 4 11.51 15.11 -58.41
CA MET A 4 10.65 14.16 -57.75
C MET A 4 10.31 14.75 -56.38
N LYS A 5 9.19 14.28 -55.80
CA LYS A 5 8.76 14.42 -54.39
C LYS A 5 8.07 15.77 -54.11
N GLY A 6 6.81 15.85 -53.70
CA GLY A 6 6.03 14.92 -52.89
C GLY A 6 5.57 15.72 -51.67
N ILE A 7 4.40 16.35 -51.76
CA ILE A 7 3.80 17.11 -50.65
C ILE A 7 3.24 16.06 -49.68
N VAL A 8 3.94 15.86 -48.56
CA VAL A 8 3.43 15.09 -47.42
C VAL A 8 2.67 16.08 -46.54
N THR A 9 1.35 16.06 -46.65
CA THR A 9 0.47 16.75 -45.70
C THR A 9 0.43 15.92 -44.40
N ILE A 10 1.09 16.39 -43.35
CA ILE A 10 1.00 15.81 -42.01
C ILE A 10 -0.34 16.26 -41.39
N ALA A 11 -1.32 15.36 -41.38
CA ALA A 11 -2.55 15.53 -40.62
C ALA A 11 -2.27 15.19 -39.15
N PHE A 12 -2.17 16.22 -38.31
CA PHE A 12 -2.18 16.09 -36.86
C PHE A 12 -3.64 15.99 -36.41
N LEU A 13 -4.14 14.77 -36.16
CA LEU A 13 -5.47 14.56 -35.62
C LEU A 13 -5.35 13.95 -34.23
N LEU A 14 -5.65 14.81 -33.26
CA LEU A 14 -5.69 14.52 -31.83
C LEU A 14 -6.58 13.30 -31.56
N LEU A 15 -5.96 12.24 -31.03
CA LEU A 15 -6.67 11.20 -30.30
C LEU A 15 -7.15 11.80 -28.97
N THR A 16 -8.36 12.34 -28.97
CA THR A 16 -9.11 12.58 -27.74
C THR A 16 -9.40 11.24 -27.09
N MET A 17 -8.50 10.76 -26.22
CA MET A 17 -8.82 9.70 -25.26
C MET A 17 -9.70 10.28 -24.15
N GLY A 18 -10.91 10.67 -24.53
CA GLY A 18 -12.05 10.87 -23.64
C GLY A 18 -12.83 9.57 -23.53
N ALA A 19 -12.19 8.51 -23.04
CA ALA A 19 -12.90 7.34 -22.55
C ALA A 19 -13.00 7.51 -21.03
N GLY A 20 -14.23 7.66 -20.53
CA GLY A 20 -14.51 7.53 -19.11
C GLY A 20 -13.93 6.21 -18.63
N MET A 21 -12.97 6.29 -17.71
CA MET A 21 -12.46 5.12 -17.01
C MET A 21 -13.48 4.71 -15.94
N ASP A 22 -14.63 4.21 -16.41
CA ASP A 22 -15.58 3.40 -15.65
C ASP A 22 -15.37 1.90 -15.97
N ALA A 23 -14.12 1.51 -16.18
CA ALA A 23 -13.72 0.13 -16.34
C ALA A 23 -12.60 -0.12 -15.36
N PHE A 24 -12.92 -0.67 -14.18
CA PHE A 24 -12.17 -1.72 -13.49
C PHE A 24 -12.92 -2.02 -12.17
N GLY A 25 -13.89 -2.94 -12.24
CA GLY A 25 -14.57 -3.48 -11.05
C GLY A 25 -16.01 -3.97 -11.24
N PHE A 26 -16.71 -3.61 -12.32
CA PHE A 26 -18.16 -3.91 -12.46
C PHE A 26 -18.51 -5.18 -13.27
N LEU A 27 -17.53 -5.90 -13.81
CA LEU A 27 -17.79 -7.20 -14.47
C LEU A 27 -16.98 -8.27 -13.74
N GLY A 28 -17.67 -9.13 -13.00
CA GLY A 28 -17.14 -10.21 -12.15
C GLY A 28 -16.39 -11.31 -12.88
N PHE A 29 -15.36 -10.96 -13.65
CA PHE A 29 -14.34 -11.86 -14.19
C PHE A 29 -13.00 -11.50 -13.55
N GLY A 30 -12.64 -12.21 -12.49
CA GLY A 30 -11.35 -12.05 -11.83
C GLY A 30 -11.47 -12.26 -10.32
N ASN A 31 -10.43 -12.83 -9.71
CA ASN A 31 -10.35 -13.05 -8.28
C ASN A 31 -10.18 -11.75 -7.48
N SER A 32 -10.81 -10.65 -7.86
CA SER A 32 -10.56 -9.33 -7.29
C SER A 32 -11.79 -8.78 -6.59
N VAL A 33 -11.56 -8.04 -5.51
CA VAL A 33 -12.59 -7.37 -4.71
C VAL A 33 -12.19 -5.92 -4.48
N SER A 34 -13.16 -5.01 -4.50
CA SER A 34 -12.94 -3.59 -4.26
C SER A 34 -13.97 -2.99 -3.32
N TRP A 35 -13.56 -1.96 -2.61
CA TRP A 35 -14.39 -1.17 -1.69
C TRP A 35 -13.84 0.26 -1.60
N LYS A 36 -14.58 1.10 -0.90
CA LYS A 36 -14.23 2.50 -0.65
C LYS A 36 -13.96 2.73 0.83
N GLU A 37 -13.05 3.65 1.14
CA GLU A 37 -12.78 4.08 2.51
C GLU A 37 -12.90 5.61 2.61
N GLU A 38 -13.64 6.09 3.62
CA GLU A 38 -13.69 7.50 3.97
C GLU A 38 -12.44 7.88 4.77
N VAL A 39 -11.55 8.65 4.17
CA VAL A 39 -10.30 9.09 4.78
C VAL A 39 -10.45 10.53 5.29
N LEU A 40 -10.20 10.72 6.58
CA LEU A 40 -10.07 12.04 7.20
C LEU A 40 -8.63 12.54 7.07
N LEU A 41 -8.46 13.67 6.38
CA LEU A 41 -7.17 14.32 6.21
C LEU A 41 -6.84 15.23 7.39
N HIS A 42 -5.56 15.59 7.51
CA HIS A 42 -5.02 16.43 8.58
C HIS A 42 -5.66 17.83 8.69
N ASP A 43 -6.21 18.35 7.60
CA ASP A 43 -6.88 19.66 7.51
C ASP A 43 -8.40 19.57 7.79
N GLY A 44 -8.89 18.37 8.18
CA GLY A 44 -10.30 18.10 8.44
C GLY A 44 -11.11 17.78 7.18
N GLN A 45 -10.51 17.83 5.98
CA GLN A 45 -11.19 17.41 4.77
C GLN A 45 -11.41 15.89 4.78
N LYS A 46 -12.58 15.47 4.29
CA LYS A 46 -12.88 14.07 4.02
C LYS A 46 -12.74 13.77 2.52
N ILE A 47 -12.06 12.67 2.19
CA ILE A 47 -12.02 12.12 0.83
C ILE A 47 -12.49 10.66 0.83
N ILE A 48 -12.84 10.14 -0.34
CA ILE A 48 -13.18 8.74 -0.53
C ILE A 48 -12.10 8.12 -1.40
N VAL A 49 -11.34 7.18 -0.84
CA VAL A 49 -10.34 6.41 -1.58
C VAL A 49 -10.94 5.09 -2.02
N GLU A 50 -10.48 4.56 -3.14
CA GLU A 50 -10.83 3.23 -3.59
C GLU A 50 -9.68 2.29 -3.31
N ARG A 51 -10.00 1.12 -2.77
CA ARG A 51 -9.05 0.03 -2.53
C ARG A 51 -9.54 -1.20 -3.27
N SER A 52 -8.62 -1.90 -3.92
CA SER A 52 -8.89 -3.18 -4.53
C SER A 52 -7.81 -4.18 -4.18
N GLN A 53 -8.21 -5.45 -4.06
CA GLN A 53 -7.30 -6.56 -3.81
C GLN A 53 -7.55 -7.64 -4.85
N THR A 54 -6.47 -8.20 -5.37
CA THR A 54 -6.49 -9.45 -6.14
C THR A 54 -6.19 -10.59 -5.20
N LEU A 55 -7.07 -11.58 -5.17
CA LEU A 55 -7.03 -12.73 -4.29
C LEU A 55 -6.50 -13.96 -5.04
N GLY A 56 -5.76 -14.79 -4.31
CA GLY A 56 -5.13 -16.00 -4.77
C GLY A 56 -5.54 -17.19 -3.93
N GLY A 57 -5.41 -18.37 -4.53
CA GLY A 57 -5.88 -19.60 -3.93
C GLY A 57 -7.41 -19.68 -3.84
N TYR A 58 -7.87 -20.84 -3.39
CA TYR A 58 -9.26 -21.10 -3.06
C TYR A 58 -9.38 -21.42 -1.57
N PRO A 59 -10.46 -20.99 -0.91
CA PRO A 59 -10.76 -21.44 0.45
C PRO A 59 -10.70 -22.96 0.54
N THR A 60 -9.96 -23.48 1.51
CA THR A 60 -9.89 -24.90 1.84
C THR A 60 -10.65 -25.17 3.15
N VAL A 61 -10.81 -26.45 3.50
CA VAL A 61 -11.36 -26.83 4.83
C VAL A 61 -10.49 -26.27 5.97
N GLU A 62 -9.18 -26.13 5.72
CA GLU A 62 -8.19 -25.69 6.71
C GLU A 62 -8.06 -24.15 6.78
N SER A 63 -8.35 -23.43 5.68
CA SER A 63 -8.33 -21.98 5.65
C SER A 63 -9.44 -21.43 4.77
N GLN A 64 -10.36 -20.68 5.38
CA GLN A 64 -11.39 -19.96 4.64
C GLN A 64 -10.88 -18.66 4.01
N GLU A 65 -9.66 -18.23 4.36
CA GLU A 65 -9.08 -16.96 3.92
C GLU A 65 -8.28 -17.16 2.63
N ARG A 66 -8.49 -16.25 1.68
CA ARG A 66 -7.74 -16.23 0.42
C ARG A 66 -6.50 -15.37 0.57
N ALA A 67 -5.41 -15.78 -0.09
CA ALA A 67 -4.17 -15.01 -0.06
C ALA A 67 -4.34 -13.71 -0.86
N VAL A 68 -3.90 -12.56 -0.33
CA VAL A 68 -3.83 -11.32 -1.11
C VAL A 68 -2.58 -11.38 -2.00
N LEU A 69 -2.79 -11.32 -3.32
CA LEU A 69 -1.73 -11.37 -4.33
C LEU A 69 -1.28 -9.97 -4.80
N ALA A 70 -2.21 -9.03 -4.82
CA ALA A 70 -1.95 -7.64 -5.20
C ALA A 70 -2.95 -6.75 -4.48
N GLU A 71 -2.54 -5.53 -4.18
CA GLU A 71 -3.40 -4.48 -3.65
C GLU A 71 -3.16 -3.19 -4.45
N GLU A 72 -4.24 -2.50 -4.79
CA GLU A 72 -4.19 -1.21 -5.44
C GLU A 72 -5.04 -0.21 -4.66
N TRP A 73 -4.56 1.02 -4.59
CA TRP A 73 -5.27 2.15 -4.00
C TRP A 73 -5.33 3.30 -4.97
N ILE A 74 -6.49 3.93 -5.07
CA ILE A 74 -6.72 5.10 -5.90
C ILE A 74 -7.08 6.27 -5.00
N PHE A 75 -6.19 7.27 -4.99
CA PHE A 75 -6.31 8.47 -4.17
C PHE A 75 -6.77 9.65 -5.04
N PRO A 76 -7.99 10.18 -4.84
CA PRO A 76 -8.37 11.44 -5.46
C PRO A 76 -7.58 12.60 -4.80
N VAL A 77 -6.93 13.43 -5.62
CA VAL A 77 -6.18 14.58 -5.11
C VAL A 77 -7.16 15.73 -4.85
N PRO A 78 -7.27 16.23 -3.60
CA PRO A 78 -8.20 17.29 -3.24
C PRO A 78 -8.12 18.53 -4.14
N GLY A 79 -9.27 19.12 -4.45
CA GLY A 79 -9.35 20.33 -5.28
C GLY A 79 -9.00 20.11 -6.76
N THR A 80 -8.78 18.88 -7.20
CA THR A 80 -8.45 18.56 -8.60
C THR A 80 -9.24 17.37 -9.11
N LYS A 81 -9.20 17.14 -10.43
CA LYS A 81 -9.73 15.91 -11.07
C LYS A 81 -8.70 14.77 -11.12
N ARG A 82 -7.50 14.98 -10.58
CA ARG A 82 -6.40 14.00 -10.67
C ARG A 82 -6.62 12.89 -9.64
N LYS A 83 -6.22 11.68 -10.03
CA LYS A 83 -6.15 10.51 -9.16
C LYS A 83 -4.71 9.99 -9.17
N VAL A 84 -4.24 9.51 -8.03
CA VAL A 84 -2.91 8.92 -7.86
C VAL A 84 -3.07 7.47 -7.46
N LEU A 85 -2.27 6.60 -8.09
CA LEU A 85 -2.36 5.15 -7.94
C LEU A 85 -1.19 4.66 -7.09
N TRP A 86 -1.48 3.93 -6.02
CA TRP A 86 -0.50 3.18 -5.23
C TRP A 86 -0.73 1.69 -5.44
N LYS A 87 0.33 0.93 -5.69
CA LYS A 87 0.26 -0.51 -5.96
C LYS A 87 1.23 -1.27 -5.09
N VAL A 88 0.77 -2.40 -4.58
CA VAL A 88 1.57 -3.37 -3.84
C VAL A 88 1.37 -4.72 -4.52
N ASP A 89 2.44 -5.31 -5.06
CA ASP A 89 2.41 -6.68 -5.60
C ASP A 89 3.00 -7.64 -4.56
N PHE A 90 2.18 -8.55 -4.05
CA PHE A 90 2.57 -9.51 -3.01
C PHE A 90 3.29 -10.74 -3.60
N ARG A 91 3.31 -10.89 -4.94
CA ARG A 91 3.94 -12.01 -5.66
C ARG A 91 5.38 -11.73 -6.10
N SER A 92 5.77 -10.46 -6.20
CA SER A 92 7.07 -10.09 -6.75
C SER A 92 8.21 -10.58 -5.85
N PRO A 93 9.23 -11.26 -6.39
CA PRO A 93 10.39 -11.66 -5.61
C PRO A 93 11.25 -10.43 -5.19
N PRO A 94 11.85 -10.46 -3.98
CA PRO A 94 11.65 -11.51 -2.99
C PRO A 94 10.22 -11.42 -2.43
N ALA A 95 9.55 -12.57 -2.33
CA ALA A 95 8.26 -12.65 -1.64
C ALA A 95 8.44 -11.99 -0.27
N GLY A 96 7.58 -11.02 0.04
CA GLY A 96 7.71 -10.19 1.23
C GLY A 96 8.48 -8.88 1.03
N SER A 97 8.14 -8.07 0.03
CA SER A 97 8.35 -6.61 0.04
C SER A 97 7.09 -5.85 0.49
N GLN A 98 6.12 -6.57 1.05
CA GLN A 98 4.75 -6.15 1.27
C GLN A 98 4.66 -5.01 2.28
N LEU A 99 3.93 -3.97 1.92
CA LEU A 99 3.71 -2.79 2.74
C LEU A 99 2.23 -2.61 3.01
N MET A 100 1.88 -2.41 4.27
CA MET A 100 0.53 -2.03 4.68
C MET A 100 0.45 -0.51 4.78
N LEU A 101 -0.52 0.09 4.08
CA LEU A 101 -0.79 1.52 4.18
C LEU A 101 -1.33 1.85 5.58
N ILE A 102 -0.79 2.92 6.19
CA ILE A 102 -1.21 3.41 7.51
C ILE A 102 -1.87 4.77 7.36
N THR A 103 -1.17 5.70 6.72
CA THR A 103 -1.58 7.10 6.62
C THR A 103 -1.48 7.56 5.18
N LEU A 104 -2.52 8.25 4.72
CA LEU A 104 -2.54 9.04 3.49
C LEU A 104 -2.70 10.51 3.86
N GLY A 105 -1.81 11.37 3.35
CA GLY A 105 -1.88 12.81 3.54
C GLY A 105 -1.62 13.57 2.25
N PHE A 106 -2.06 14.82 2.20
CA PHE A 106 -1.78 15.73 1.10
C PHE A 106 -1.24 17.03 1.68
N LEU A 107 -0.02 17.42 1.30
CA LEU A 107 0.53 18.73 1.66
C LEU A 107 0.72 19.53 0.38
N ASN A 108 0.06 20.69 0.26
CA ASN A 108 0.08 21.53 -0.93
C ASN A 108 -0.27 20.78 -2.23
N GLY A 109 -1.22 19.85 -2.16
CA GLY A 109 -1.65 19.02 -3.30
C GLY A 109 -0.69 17.87 -3.64
N THR A 110 0.42 17.71 -2.91
CA THR A 110 1.34 16.58 -3.03
C THR A 110 0.91 15.45 -2.10
N PRO A 111 0.63 14.24 -2.62
CA PRO A 111 0.34 13.06 -1.81
C PRO A 111 1.60 12.54 -1.09
N TYR A 112 1.40 12.12 0.16
CA TYR A 112 2.36 11.37 0.96
C TYR A 112 1.67 10.17 1.59
N ILE A 113 2.42 9.09 1.74
CA ILE A 113 1.95 7.90 2.46
C ILE A 113 2.98 7.41 3.47
N ALA A 114 2.47 6.93 4.60
CA ALA A 114 3.24 6.12 5.54
C ALA A 114 2.76 4.67 5.44
N THR A 115 3.71 3.75 5.41
CA THR A 115 3.44 2.32 5.37
C THR A 115 4.28 1.58 6.40
N THR A 116 3.86 0.37 6.78
CA THR A 116 4.68 -0.56 7.59
C THR A 116 4.88 -1.87 6.83
N PRO A 117 6.05 -2.52 6.97
CA PRO A 117 6.24 -3.88 6.47
C PRO A 117 5.20 -4.88 7.01
N ALA A 118 4.64 -5.72 6.13
CA ALA A 118 3.68 -6.76 6.47
C ALA A 118 4.39 -8.05 6.90
N GLY A 119 4.64 -8.20 8.21
CA GLY A 119 5.28 -9.39 8.79
C GLY A 119 6.81 -9.42 8.68
N CYS A 120 7.40 -10.50 9.18
CA CYS A 120 8.85 -10.63 9.37
C CYS A 120 9.67 -10.57 8.07
N ILE A 121 9.16 -11.18 7.00
CA ILE A 121 9.85 -11.23 5.71
C ILE A 121 9.92 -9.84 5.09
N ALA A 122 8.79 -9.12 5.07
CA ALA A 122 8.74 -7.71 4.68
C ALA A 122 9.66 -6.85 5.53
N TYR A 123 9.66 -7.06 6.85
CA TYR A 123 10.50 -6.28 7.73
C TYR A 123 11.99 -6.45 7.39
N ASN A 124 12.45 -7.66 7.10
CA ASN A 124 13.83 -7.91 6.67
C ASN A 124 14.14 -7.34 5.29
N HIS A 125 13.20 -7.44 4.33
CA HIS A 125 13.36 -6.86 3.00
C HIS A 125 13.64 -5.35 3.07
N TRP A 126 12.84 -4.65 3.88
CA TRP A 126 12.93 -3.21 4.10
C TRP A 126 14.04 -2.79 5.07
N LYS A 127 14.98 -3.69 5.40
CA LYS A 127 16.14 -3.44 6.27
C LYS A 127 15.78 -3.07 7.71
N ARG A 128 14.66 -3.63 8.19
CA ARG A 128 14.20 -3.55 9.58
C ARG A 128 14.17 -2.10 10.10
N PRO A 129 13.40 -1.20 9.46
CA PRO A 129 13.39 0.21 9.83
C PRO A 129 12.98 0.41 11.29
N ASN A 130 13.51 1.45 11.93
CA ASN A 130 13.13 1.88 13.28
C ASN A 130 13.06 3.42 13.34
N PRO A 131 11.87 4.03 13.53
CA PRO A 131 10.56 3.39 13.68
C PRO A 131 10.14 2.61 12.42
N PRO A 132 9.19 1.64 12.52
CA PRO A 132 9.01 0.59 11.52
C PRO A 132 8.18 1.04 10.30
N TYR A 133 8.62 2.12 9.67
CA TYR A 133 7.92 2.73 8.55
C TYR A 133 8.76 2.76 7.28
N VAL A 134 8.05 2.75 6.15
CA VAL A 134 8.57 3.14 4.85
C VAL A 134 7.68 4.26 4.34
N PHE A 135 8.26 5.43 4.12
CA PHE A 135 7.54 6.64 3.72
C PHE A 135 7.70 6.88 2.23
N PHE A 136 6.64 7.38 1.60
CA PHE A 136 6.69 7.78 0.20
C PHE A 136 6.05 9.14 -0.02
N LYS A 137 6.58 9.85 -1.02
CA LYS A 137 6.03 11.08 -1.60
C LYS A 137 5.79 10.87 -3.07
N TYR A 138 4.66 11.33 -3.58
CA TYR A 138 4.41 11.31 -5.02
C TYR A 138 4.98 12.58 -5.66
N ASP A 139 5.90 12.43 -6.61
CA ASP A 139 6.60 13.57 -7.24
C ASP A 139 5.84 14.20 -8.43
N GLY A 140 4.66 13.67 -8.73
CA GLY A 140 3.85 14.04 -9.90
C GLY A 140 3.85 12.98 -10.99
N LYS A 141 4.81 12.05 -10.96
CA LYS A 141 4.96 10.95 -11.91
C LYS A 141 4.97 9.59 -11.21
N GLU A 142 5.73 9.45 -10.12
CA GLU A 142 5.88 8.18 -9.41
C GLU A 142 6.06 8.39 -7.89
N TRP A 143 5.97 7.29 -7.15
CA TRP A 143 6.19 7.30 -5.71
C TRP A 143 7.67 7.17 -5.41
N GLN A 144 8.21 8.17 -4.73
CA GLN A 144 9.59 8.18 -4.25
C GLN A 144 9.62 7.82 -2.78
N GLN A 145 10.46 6.86 -2.40
CA GLN A 145 10.73 6.60 -1.00
C GLN A 145 11.47 7.81 -0.39
N ILE A 146 11.04 8.25 0.80
CA ILE A 146 11.63 9.40 1.49
C ILE A 146 12.05 9.02 2.91
N PRO A 147 13.03 9.73 3.51
CA PRO A 147 13.34 9.57 4.92
C PRO A 147 12.24 10.17 5.81
N LEU A 148 12.18 9.74 7.08
CA LEU A 148 11.24 10.27 8.08
C LEU A 148 11.34 11.80 8.23
N THR A 149 12.54 12.37 8.09
CA THR A 149 12.78 13.82 8.19
C THR A 149 12.04 14.63 7.13
N GLU A 150 11.67 14.01 6.01
CA GLU A 150 10.90 14.65 4.93
C GLU A 150 9.39 14.36 5.03
N PHE A 151 8.97 13.45 5.92
CA PHE A 151 7.57 13.11 6.07
C PHE A 151 6.83 14.17 6.90
N PRO A 152 5.75 14.80 6.40
CA PRO A 152 5.11 15.96 7.03
C PRO A 152 4.69 15.74 8.49
N MET A 153 4.95 16.72 9.35
CA MET A 153 4.71 16.67 10.80
C MET A 153 3.21 16.64 11.17
N GLU A 154 2.38 17.12 10.26
CA GLU A 154 0.94 17.19 10.38
C GLU A 154 0.27 15.81 10.24
N PHE A 155 0.95 14.86 9.61
CA PHE A 155 0.45 13.49 9.43
C PHE A 155 0.87 12.63 10.62
N LYS A 156 -0.10 12.39 11.51
CA LYS A 156 0.16 11.82 12.85
C LYS A 156 -0.46 10.46 13.10
N GLU A 157 -1.52 10.10 12.39
CA GLU A 157 -2.36 8.96 12.74
C GLU A 157 -2.72 8.13 11.52
N ALA A 158 -3.06 6.86 11.77
CA ALA A 158 -3.66 6.00 10.77
C ALA A 158 -5.05 6.52 10.37
N ASN A 159 -5.30 6.63 9.07
CA ASN A 159 -6.57 7.14 8.55
C ASN A 159 -7.20 6.26 7.46
N VAL A 160 -6.67 5.05 7.31
CA VAL A 160 -7.23 3.95 6.52
C VAL A 160 -7.29 2.69 7.37
N VAL A 161 -7.99 1.65 6.91
CA VAL A 161 -7.91 0.32 7.53
C VAL A 161 -6.50 -0.26 7.29
N VAL A 162 -5.72 -0.40 8.37
CA VAL A 162 -4.33 -0.87 8.26
C VAL A 162 -4.30 -2.39 8.03
N GLY A 163 -3.59 -2.79 6.99
CA GLY A 163 -3.45 -4.19 6.59
C GLY A 163 -4.69 -4.75 5.90
N GLY A 164 -4.64 -6.03 5.54
CA GLY A 164 -5.78 -6.76 4.99
C GLY A 164 -6.44 -7.57 6.10
N ARG A 165 -7.63 -7.17 6.55
CA ARG A 165 -8.43 -8.09 7.38
C ARG A 165 -8.96 -9.23 6.54
N SER A 166 -9.15 -10.35 7.22
CA SER A 166 -9.27 -11.74 6.74
C SER A 166 -10.40 -12.07 5.76
N LYS A 167 -11.28 -11.11 5.39
CA LYS A 167 -12.45 -11.37 4.54
C LYS A 167 -12.79 -10.16 3.66
N PRO A 168 -11.92 -9.77 2.72
CA PRO A 168 -12.16 -8.62 1.86
C PRO A 168 -13.41 -8.80 0.99
N GLU A 169 -13.85 -10.05 0.74
CA GLU A 169 -15.12 -10.33 0.05
C GLU A 169 -16.34 -9.73 0.77
N LYS A 170 -16.29 -9.62 2.10
CA LYS A 170 -17.37 -9.00 2.89
C LYS A 170 -17.48 -7.49 2.68
N GLN A 171 -16.44 -6.86 2.12
CA GLN A 171 -16.41 -5.43 1.84
C GLN A 171 -16.74 -5.11 0.38
N ALA A 172 -16.97 -6.11 -0.46
CA ALA A 172 -17.22 -5.89 -1.89
C ALA A 172 -18.31 -4.84 -2.14
N GLY A 173 -17.94 -3.74 -2.82
CA GLY A 173 -18.83 -2.64 -3.16
C GLY A 173 -19.25 -1.73 -1.98
N SER A 174 -18.71 -1.96 -0.78
CA SER A 174 -19.05 -1.16 0.41
C SER A 174 -18.28 0.17 0.45
N THR A 175 -18.74 1.08 1.32
CA THR A 175 -17.97 2.24 1.74
C THR A 175 -17.78 2.18 3.25
N ILE A 176 -16.53 2.12 3.70
CA ILE A 176 -16.15 2.07 5.11
C ILE A 176 -16.07 3.50 5.64
N SER A 177 -16.85 3.82 6.65
CA SER A 177 -16.85 5.15 7.28
C SER A 177 -15.61 5.38 8.16
N ILE A 178 -15.31 6.66 8.45
CA ILE A 178 -14.22 7.04 9.37
C ILE A 178 -14.36 6.35 10.74
N SER A 179 -15.58 6.29 11.29
CA SER A 179 -15.84 5.64 12.58
C SER A 179 -15.57 4.14 12.53
N LYS A 180 -15.91 3.50 11.40
CA LYS A 180 -15.63 2.08 11.19
C LYS A 180 -14.14 1.83 11.03
N ILE A 181 -13.40 2.67 10.30
CA ILE A 181 -11.94 2.59 10.20
C ILE A 181 -11.30 2.62 11.59
N LYS A 182 -11.68 3.57 12.45
CA LYS A 182 -11.20 3.65 13.83
C LYS A 182 -11.49 2.37 14.62
N ALA A 183 -12.69 1.81 14.48
CA ALA A 183 -13.06 0.55 15.13
C ALA A 183 -12.25 -0.65 14.59
N GLU A 184 -11.99 -0.71 13.29
CA GLU A 184 -11.15 -1.75 12.68
C GLU A 184 -9.67 -1.63 13.11
N ASN A 185 -9.19 -0.43 13.41
CA ASN A 185 -7.81 -0.21 13.84
C ASN A 185 -7.62 -0.33 15.37
N HIS A 186 -8.69 -0.32 16.18
CA HIS A 186 -8.62 -0.23 17.65
C HIS A 186 -7.65 -1.23 18.33
N GLY A 187 -7.50 -2.44 17.80
CA GLY A 187 -6.64 -3.49 18.38
C GLY A 187 -5.21 -3.54 17.85
N LEU A 188 -4.79 -2.54 17.06
CA LEU A 188 -3.45 -2.51 16.48
C LEU A 188 -2.41 -2.00 17.46
N GLU A 189 -1.16 -2.36 17.21
CA GLU A 189 0.00 -1.85 17.95
C GLU A 189 0.11 -0.32 17.83
N PRO A 190 0.65 0.38 18.86
CA PRO A 190 0.75 1.84 18.84
C PRO A 190 1.43 2.42 17.60
N TYR A 191 2.48 1.75 17.09
CA TYR A 191 3.18 2.19 15.89
C TYR A 191 2.34 2.06 14.61
N MET A 192 1.30 1.22 14.59
CA MET A 192 0.36 1.14 13.48
C MET A 192 -0.80 2.14 13.61
N LEU A 193 -1.01 2.71 14.80
CA LEU A 193 -2.06 3.70 15.06
C LEU A 193 -1.56 5.14 14.85
N GLN A 194 -0.30 5.41 15.19
CA GLN A 194 0.30 6.73 15.17
C GLN A 194 1.65 6.70 14.47
N ILE A 195 2.03 7.81 13.83
CA ILE A 195 3.35 8.01 13.25
C ILE A 195 4.32 8.39 14.35
N ILE A 196 5.07 7.40 14.82
CA ILE A 196 6.14 7.58 15.79
C ILE A 196 7.36 8.13 15.07
N ARG A 197 8.02 9.13 15.66
CA ARG A 197 9.18 9.80 15.04
C ARG A 197 10.51 9.48 15.71
N GLU A 198 10.44 8.98 16.95
CA GLU A 198 11.61 8.52 17.67
C GLU A 198 11.80 7.01 17.47
N PRO A 199 13.05 6.52 17.51
CA PRO A 199 13.30 5.08 17.53
C PRO A 199 12.56 4.42 18.70
N ILE A 200 11.90 3.30 18.42
CA ILE A 200 11.25 2.52 19.47
C ILE A 200 12.30 1.63 20.12
N THR A 201 12.47 1.79 21.44
CA THR A 201 13.55 1.14 22.20
C THR A 201 13.06 0.02 23.13
N LYS A 202 11.74 -0.09 23.37
CA LYS A 202 11.12 -1.08 24.29
C LYS A 202 9.69 -1.42 23.83
N GLY A 203 9.22 -2.64 24.07
CA GLY A 203 7.81 -3.05 23.90
C GLY A 203 7.49 -3.95 22.70
N ASP A 204 6.20 -4.17 22.46
CA ASP A 204 5.62 -4.90 21.33
C ASP A 204 5.84 -4.11 20.01
N GLY A 205 6.75 -4.60 19.17
CA GLY A 205 6.93 -4.07 17.83
C GLY A 205 7.59 -5.11 16.92
N PRO A 206 7.75 -4.81 15.61
CA PRO A 206 8.15 -5.81 14.63
C PRO A 206 9.58 -6.33 14.85
N TRP A 207 10.39 -5.67 15.69
CA TRP A 207 11.69 -6.19 16.16
C TRP A 207 11.61 -7.49 16.96
N ARG A 208 10.44 -7.88 17.48
CA ARG A 208 10.25 -9.22 18.08
C ARG A 208 10.36 -10.34 17.05
N TYR A 209 10.19 -10.04 15.76
CA TYR A 209 10.45 -11.02 14.73
C TYR A 209 11.94 -11.29 14.62
N ASN A 210 12.32 -12.57 14.72
CA ASN A 210 13.67 -13.01 14.43
C ASN A 210 14.11 -12.46 13.07
N GLU A 211 15.36 -12.01 12.99
CA GLU A 211 15.98 -11.78 11.69
C GLU A 211 15.98 -13.11 10.91
N LEU A 212 15.72 -13.02 9.61
CA LEU A 212 15.71 -14.17 8.71
C LEU A 212 16.49 -13.79 7.45
N GLU A 213 17.34 -14.71 7.02
CA GLU A 213 18.14 -14.62 5.80
C GLU A 213 17.49 -15.44 4.68
N TYR A 214 17.46 -14.87 3.48
CA TYR A 214 16.98 -15.56 2.29
C TYR A 214 18.05 -16.52 1.79
N ASP A 215 17.72 -17.81 1.66
CA ASP A 215 18.70 -18.84 1.30
C ASP A 215 18.96 -18.98 -0.21
N GLY A 216 18.39 -18.11 -1.03
CA GLY A 216 18.51 -18.13 -2.49
C GLY A 216 17.68 -19.22 -3.18
N LYS A 217 17.03 -20.10 -2.42
CA LYS A 217 16.27 -21.27 -2.91
C LYS A 217 14.78 -21.23 -2.54
N GLY A 218 14.29 -20.05 -2.13
CA GLY A 218 12.89 -19.83 -1.77
C GLY A 218 12.57 -20.03 -0.29
N THR A 219 13.57 -20.21 0.58
CA THR A 219 13.34 -20.37 2.03
C THR A 219 14.01 -19.24 2.83
N TRP A 220 13.37 -18.87 3.95
CA TRP A 220 13.91 -17.92 4.92
C TRP A 220 14.35 -18.67 6.18
N LYS A 221 15.56 -18.40 6.69
CA LYS A 221 16.17 -19.11 7.84
C LYS A 221 16.71 -18.11 8.85
N SER A 222 16.68 -18.44 10.14
CA SER A 222 17.36 -17.63 11.15
C SER A 222 18.87 -17.54 10.85
N PRO A 223 19.53 -16.39 11.08
CA PRO A 223 20.98 -16.28 11.06
C PRO A 223 21.59 -17.36 11.97
N GLY A 224 22.41 -18.25 11.40
CA GLY A 224 23.01 -19.39 12.13
C GLY A 224 22.20 -20.70 12.15
N GLY A 225 21.04 -20.75 11.47
CA GLY A 225 20.23 -21.96 11.32
C GLY A 225 19.52 -22.40 12.61
N SER A 226 19.24 -23.70 12.75
CA SER A 226 18.53 -24.29 13.91
C SER A 226 19.26 -24.18 15.26
N LYS A 227 20.45 -23.57 15.28
CA LYS A 227 21.28 -23.35 16.49
C LYS A 227 21.28 -21.91 16.98
N ALA A 228 20.53 -21.01 16.33
CA ALA A 228 20.41 -19.63 16.78
C ALA A 228 19.75 -19.60 18.18
N PRO A 229 20.34 -18.91 19.18
CA PRO A 229 19.69 -18.73 20.47
C PRO A 229 18.38 -17.96 20.28
N LEU A 230 17.30 -18.46 20.90
CA LEU A 230 16.07 -17.69 21.01
C LEU A 230 16.35 -16.42 21.82
N PRO A 231 15.91 -15.24 21.38
CA PRO A 231 16.03 -14.04 22.21
C PRO A 231 15.26 -14.26 23.51
N ILE A 232 16.00 -14.18 24.62
CA ILE A 232 15.43 -14.18 25.96
C ILE A 232 14.85 -12.77 26.16
N ASN A 233 13.53 -12.67 26.32
CA ASN A 233 12.84 -11.42 26.67
C ASN A 233 13.30 -10.89 28.03
#